data_AF-A0A9W6V9Q4-F1
#
_entry.id   AF-A0A9W6V9Q4-F1
#
_cell.length_a   1.000
_cell.length_b   1.000
_cell.length_c   1.000
_cell.angle_alpha   90.00
_cell.angle_beta   90.00
_cell.angle_gamma   90.00
#
_symmetry.space_group_name_H-M   'P 1'
#
loop_
_entity.id
_entity.type
_entity.pdbx_description
1 polymer ?
#
loop_
_entity_poly.entity_id
_entity_poly.type
_entity_poly.pdbx_seq_one_letter_code
_entity_poly.pdbx_strand_id
1 'polypeptide(L)'
;MTHPPQDSFWARVFGRRGPVARPEPRRPDPVEQPRTPAVALIAEARARGEADARKHVRDGWSFTDAAGATRDAEAGIEDYANLLRERGRAAVASARDLHLAVLQQTAPLREQREEARERMTAARQMMSRLAGREAWLREPDLDRPPSAEEDQAAQEIPDDDPAWEGETTALGLPWRVLILTGLVAALSPVHYLVFQHFLSGTLAPAGIWALGVSSAVLMVVGPHVAALMLRSGRATGSDRTLVPAAVVLGLAWATMAVFLGLVAAAVVSVDHVRLAALDITGTTLVVMVVAGLLVGGAVSFMIGLARRHPFQEAYAESRRRFEELDARLQATILHLDPGFADFDVVVPDTGGRQPETLIEAIEAAYRAAEYAYFDALSATTGDPTFTEAVEHRLGLPRRAAAG
;
A
#
# COMPACT_ATOMS: atom_id res chain seq x y z
N MET A 1 6.88 0.68 17.16
CA MET A 1 6.73 2.15 17.21
C MET A 1 6.02 2.61 15.95
N THR A 2 4.76 3.01 16.04
CA THR A 2 4.01 3.58 14.92
C THR A 2 4.45 5.03 14.71
N HIS A 3 5.10 5.32 13.59
CA HIS A 3 5.35 6.71 13.20
C HIS A 3 4.00 7.38 12.94
N PRO A 4 3.70 8.55 13.56
CA PRO A 4 2.51 9.30 13.18
C PRO A 4 2.62 9.70 11.71
N PRO A 5 1.52 9.61 10.93
CA PRO A 5 1.57 9.93 9.51
C PRO A 5 2.08 11.37 9.31
N GLN A 6 3.10 11.51 8.46
CA GLN A 6 3.66 12.82 8.09
C GLN A 6 2.74 13.56 7.10
N ASP A 7 1.45 13.65 7.40
CA ASP A 7 0.45 14.43 6.66
C ASP A 7 0.59 15.93 6.96
N SER A 8 1.76 16.37 6.54
CA SER A 8 2.23 17.68 6.15
C SER A 8 1.42 18.91 6.60
N PHE A 9 2.10 19.70 7.44
CA PHE A 9 2.00 21.16 7.48
C PHE A 9 1.87 21.78 6.06
N TRP A 10 2.61 21.26 5.07
CA TRP A 10 2.57 21.72 3.69
C TRP A 10 1.24 21.50 2.95
N ALA A 11 0.50 20.41 3.20
CA ALA A 11 -0.84 20.23 2.61
C ALA A 11 -1.84 21.27 3.14
N ARG A 12 -1.69 21.70 4.40
CA ARG A 12 -2.46 22.83 4.98
C ARG A 12 -2.05 24.17 4.38
N VAL A 13 -0.75 24.43 4.20
CA VAL A 13 -0.25 25.71 3.71
C VAL A 13 -0.56 25.94 2.22
N PHE A 14 -0.42 24.91 1.37
CA PHE A 14 -0.59 25.07 -0.08
C PHE A 14 -2.00 24.80 -0.61
N GLY A 15 -3.01 24.72 0.27
CA GLY A 15 -4.41 24.90 -0.10
C GLY A 15 -4.87 24.04 -1.28
N ARG A 16 -4.39 22.79 -1.37
CA ARG A 16 -4.83 21.85 -2.40
C ARG A 16 -6.31 21.61 -2.16
N ARG A 17 -7.18 22.32 -2.89
CA ARG A 17 -8.63 22.06 -2.88
C ARG A 17 -8.78 20.57 -3.15
N GLY A 18 -9.25 19.83 -2.14
CA GLY A 18 -9.52 18.41 -2.29
C GLY A 18 -10.41 18.21 -3.52
N PRO A 19 -10.28 17.08 -4.24
CA PRO A 19 -11.18 16.79 -5.35
C PRO A 19 -12.61 17.00 -4.86
N VAL A 20 -13.36 17.87 -5.55
CA VAL A 20 -14.74 18.20 -5.19
C VAL A 20 -15.46 16.89 -4.99
N ALA A 21 -15.96 16.66 -3.76
CA ALA A 21 -16.58 15.40 -3.39
C ALA A 21 -17.67 15.10 -4.41
N ARG A 22 -17.41 14.11 -5.29
CA ARG A 22 -18.44 13.64 -6.22
C ARG A 22 -19.56 13.11 -5.34
N PRO A 23 -20.83 13.46 -5.61
CA PRO A 23 -21.94 12.95 -4.82
C PRO A 23 -21.83 11.43 -4.80
N GLU A 24 -21.76 10.86 -3.60
CA GLU A 24 -21.52 9.44 -3.45
C GLU A 24 -22.64 8.67 -4.17
N PRO A 25 -22.29 7.67 -5.02
CA PRO A 25 -23.28 6.90 -5.74
C PRO A 25 -24.20 6.20 -4.74
N ARG A 26 -25.43 6.72 -4.62
CA ARG A 26 -26.41 6.27 -3.63
C ARG A 26 -26.64 4.77 -3.77
N ARG A 27 -26.36 4.04 -2.70
CA ARG A 27 -26.59 2.59 -2.60
C ARG A 27 -28.05 2.29 -2.99
N PRO A 28 -28.34 1.26 -3.81
CA PRO A 28 -29.71 0.82 -4.00
C PRO A 28 -30.26 0.31 -2.67
N ASP A 29 -31.43 0.83 -2.27
CA ASP A 29 -32.12 0.35 -1.08
C ASP A 29 -32.58 -1.10 -1.34
N PRO A 30 -32.20 -2.09 -0.51
CA PRO A 30 -32.51 -3.50 -0.77
C PRO A 30 -34.01 -3.76 -0.63
N VAL A 31 -34.57 -4.56 -1.54
CA VAL A 31 -36.01 -4.89 -1.56
C VAL A 31 -36.38 -5.77 -0.37
N GLU A 32 -35.52 -6.74 -0.03
CA GLU A 32 -35.59 -7.56 1.17
C GLU A 32 -34.22 -7.53 1.86
N GLN A 33 -34.18 -7.46 3.19
CA GLN A 33 -32.90 -7.42 3.91
C GLN A 33 -32.17 -8.77 3.79
N PRO A 34 -31.02 -8.85 3.10
CA PRO A 34 -30.37 -10.14 2.83
C PRO A 34 -29.71 -10.76 4.06
N ARG A 35 -29.54 -9.99 5.14
CA ARG A 35 -28.91 -10.43 6.40
C ARG A 35 -29.91 -10.60 7.55
N THR A 36 -31.19 -10.85 7.28
CA THR A 36 -32.13 -11.25 8.33
C THR A 36 -31.62 -12.55 8.96
N PRO A 37 -31.29 -12.58 10.27
CA PRO A 37 -30.64 -13.74 10.86
C PRO A 37 -31.56 -14.96 10.82
N ALA A 38 -31.01 -16.13 10.47
CA ALA A 38 -31.78 -17.37 10.30
C ALA A 38 -32.69 -17.69 11.51
N VAL A 39 -32.22 -17.42 12.73
CA VAL A 39 -33.00 -17.60 13.98
C VAL A 39 -34.27 -16.75 13.99
N ALA A 40 -34.23 -15.51 13.48
CA ALA A 40 -35.41 -14.65 13.40
C ALA A 40 -36.39 -15.14 12.32
N LEU A 41 -35.90 -15.53 11.14
CA LEU A 41 -36.73 -16.12 10.08
C LEU A 41 -37.43 -17.41 10.56
N ILE A 42 -36.68 -18.29 11.24
CA ILE A 42 -37.20 -19.53 11.83
C ILE A 42 -38.25 -19.24 12.91
N ALA A 43 -38.04 -18.24 13.76
CA ALA A 43 -38.99 -17.86 14.81
C ALA A 43 -40.28 -17.24 14.25
N GLU A 44 -40.17 -16.35 13.25
CA GLU A 44 -41.30 -15.77 12.50
C GLU A 44 -42.12 -16.88 11.83
N ALA A 45 -41.44 -17.76 11.10
CA ALA A 45 -42.07 -18.87 10.37
C ALA A 45 -42.76 -19.86 11.31
N ARG A 46 -42.14 -20.25 12.43
CA ARG A 46 -42.77 -21.09 13.46
C ARG A 46 -44.02 -20.44 14.04
N ALA A 47 -43.92 -19.19 14.49
CA ALA A 47 -45.05 -18.45 15.06
C ALA A 47 -46.21 -18.30 14.07
N ARG A 48 -45.89 -18.16 12.77
CA ARG A 48 -46.89 -18.15 11.71
C ARG A 48 -47.54 -19.51 11.48
N GLY A 49 -46.76 -20.59 11.44
CA GLY A 49 -47.26 -21.96 11.29
C GLY A 49 -48.24 -22.34 12.40
N GLU A 50 -47.93 -22.03 13.66
CA GLU A 50 -48.88 -22.21 14.76
C GLU A 50 -50.16 -21.36 14.61
N ALA A 51 -50.06 -20.14 14.09
CA ALA A 51 -51.20 -19.24 13.92
C ALA A 51 -52.14 -19.71 12.81
N ASP A 52 -51.58 -20.14 11.67
CA ASP A 52 -52.34 -20.69 10.55
C ASP A 52 -52.98 -22.04 10.95
N ALA A 53 -52.27 -22.93 11.65
CA ALA A 53 -52.84 -24.16 12.21
C ALA A 53 -54.04 -23.90 13.14
N ARG A 54 -53.90 -22.96 14.08
CA ARG A 54 -54.99 -22.56 15.00
C ARG A 54 -56.21 -21.97 14.29
N LYS A 55 -56.04 -21.42 13.08
CA LYS A 55 -57.13 -20.96 12.23
C LYS A 55 -57.83 -22.16 11.57
N HIS A 56 -57.07 -23.04 10.92
CA HIS A 56 -57.59 -24.20 10.18
C HIS A 56 -58.28 -25.23 11.08
N VAL A 57 -57.80 -25.44 12.31
CA VAL A 57 -58.45 -26.29 13.32
C VAL A 57 -59.88 -25.81 13.64
N ARG A 58 -60.21 -24.53 13.45
CA ARG A 58 -61.57 -24.00 13.68
C ARG A 58 -62.49 -24.22 12.49
N ASP A 59 -61.98 -24.04 11.27
CA ASP A 59 -62.80 -24.19 10.06
C ASP A 59 -63.11 -25.67 9.74
N GLY A 60 -62.17 -26.59 10.01
CA GLY A 60 -62.38 -28.03 9.83
C GLY A 60 -63.44 -28.66 10.75
N TRP A 61 -63.86 -27.96 11.81
CA TRP A 61 -64.97 -28.36 12.70
C TRP A 61 -66.30 -27.67 12.34
N SER A 62 -66.33 -26.84 11.29
CA SER A 62 -67.58 -26.33 10.72
C SER A 62 -68.19 -27.39 9.79
N PHE A 63 -69.44 -27.81 10.06
CA PHE A 63 -70.10 -28.94 9.39
C PHE A 63 -70.61 -28.61 7.96
N THR A 64 -69.89 -27.79 7.21
CA THR A 64 -70.26 -27.30 5.87
C THR A 64 -69.30 -27.82 4.81
N ASP A 65 -69.82 -28.66 3.90
CA ASP A 65 -69.17 -29.27 2.72
C ASP A 65 -67.64 -29.44 2.79
N ALA A 66 -67.21 -30.59 3.34
CA ALA A 66 -65.81 -30.97 3.55
C ALA A 66 -64.90 -30.92 2.31
N ALA A 67 -65.46 -30.88 1.09
CA ALA A 67 -64.72 -30.78 -0.17
C ALA A 67 -64.37 -29.33 -0.59
N GLY A 68 -65.01 -28.31 0.01
CA GLY A 68 -64.72 -26.91 -0.24
C GLY A 68 -63.66 -26.35 0.71
N ALA A 69 -63.91 -26.48 2.02
CA ALA A 69 -63.06 -25.91 3.07
C ALA A 69 -61.61 -26.43 3.05
N THR A 70 -61.39 -27.66 2.57
CA THR A 70 -60.06 -28.26 2.42
C THR A 70 -59.21 -27.55 1.37
N ARG A 71 -59.78 -27.17 0.22
CA ARG A 71 -59.05 -26.47 -0.85
C ARG A 71 -58.64 -25.04 -0.46
N ASP A 72 -59.54 -24.31 0.18
CA ASP A 72 -59.26 -22.94 0.61
C ASP A 72 -58.21 -22.91 1.75
N ALA A 73 -58.21 -23.93 2.60
CA ALA A 73 -57.19 -24.13 3.64
C ALA A 73 -55.82 -24.50 3.06
N GLU A 74 -55.76 -25.39 2.07
CA GLU A 74 -54.53 -25.75 1.34
C GLU A 74 -53.93 -24.55 0.61
N ALA A 75 -54.75 -23.74 -0.05
CA ALA A 75 -54.32 -22.51 -0.73
C ALA A 75 -53.63 -21.53 0.23
N GLY A 76 -54.22 -21.26 1.41
CA GLY A 76 -53.63 -20.36 2.40
C GLY A 76 -52.29 -20.83 3.01
N ILE A 77 -52.06 -22.15 3.05
CA ILE A 77 -50.76 -22.72 3.47
C ILE A 77 -49.72 -22.59 2.34
N GLU A 78 -50.16 -22.81 1.09
CA GLU A 78 -49.33 -22.62 -0.08
C GLU A 78 -48.91 -21.14 -0.26
N ASP A 79 -49.78 -20.19 0.06
CA ASP A 79 -49.49 -18.75 0.02
C ASP A 79 -48.29 -18.35 0.89
N TYR A 80 -48.20 -18.79 2.15
CA TYR A 80 -47.08 -18.41 3.03
C TYR A 80 -45.76 -19.11 2.66
N ALA A 81 -45.80 -20.38 2.27
CA ALA A 81 -44.61 -21.07 1.80
C ALA A 81 -44.07 -20.45 0.50
N ASN A 82 -44.95 -20.06 -0.43
CA ASN A 82 -44.56 -19.34 -1.63
C ASN A 82 -44.02 -17.94 -1.32
N LEU A 83 -44.64 -17.22 -0.37
CA LEU A 83 -44.13 -15.93 0.12
C LEU A 83 -42.71 -16.04 0.71
N LEU A 84 -42.42 -17.07 1.51
CA LEU A 84 -41.06 -17.32 2.03
C LEU A 84 -40.05 -17.55 0.90
N ARG A 85 -40.43 -18.33 -0.13
CA ARG A 85 -39.58 -18.58 -1.32
C ARG A 85 -39.42 -17.33 -2.20
N GLU A 86 -40.40 -16.45 -2.24
CA GLU A 86 -40.32 -15.14 -2.91
C GLU A 86 -39.40 -14.18 -2.15
N ARG A 87 -39.57 -14.05 -0.83
CA ARG A 87 -38.66 -13.27 0.03
C ARG A 87 -37.23 -13.81 -0.05
N GLY A 88 -37.03 -15.12 -0.03
CA GLY A 88 -35.71 -15.74 -0.21
C GLY A 88 -35.07 -15.41 -1.56
N ARG A 89 -35.82 -15.49 -2.67
CA ARG A 89 -35.34 -15.06 -4.01
C ARG A 89 -35.03 -13.56 -4.06
N ALA A 90 -35.86 -12.71 -3.45
CA ALA A 90 -35.65 -11.27 -3.37
C ALA A 90 -34.44 -10.89 -2.50
N ALA A 91 -34.19 -11.63 -1.41
CA ALA A 91 -33.01 -11.49 -0.56
C ALA A 91 -31.73 -11.87 -1.31
N VAL A 92 -31.72 -12.99 -2.04
CA VAL A 92 -30.59 -13.41 -2.89
C VAL A 92 -30.32 -12.40 -4.01
N ALA A 93 -31.37 -11.88 -4.66
CA ALA A 93 -31.24 -10.82 -5.67
C ALA A 93 -30.64 -9.54 -5.06
N SER A 94 -31.19 -9.09 -3.92
CA SER A 94 -30.69 -7.92 -3.20
C SER A 94 -29.22 -8.08 -2.76
N ALA A 95 -28.81 -9.28 -2.32
CA ALA A 95 -27.42 -9.58 -1.98
C ALA A 95 -26.49 -9.47 -3.20
N ARG A 96 -26.92 -9.98 -4.38
CA ARG A 96 -26.16 -9.89 -5.63
C ARG A 96 -26.04 -8.44 -6.11
N ASP A 97 -27.12 -7.68 -6.09
CA ASP A 97 -27.12 -6.27 -6.53
C ASP A 97 -26.21 -5.41 -5.62
N LEU A 98 -26.24 -5.66 -4.31
CA LEU A 98 -25.32 -5.03 -3.36
C LEU A 98 -23.86 -5.41 -3.62
N HIS A 99 -23.56 -6.69 -3.89
CA HIS A 99 -22.22 -7.14 -4.24
C HIS A 99 -21.72 -6.47 -5.53
N LEU A 100 -22.55 -6.44 -6.58
CA LEU A 100 -22.25 -5.76 -7.84
C LEU A 100 -22.00 -4.26 -7.65
N ALA A 101 -22.78 -3.59 -6.81
CA ALA A 101 -22.56 -2.18 -6.47
C ALA A 101 -21.19 -1.96 -5.78
N VAL A 102 -20.83 -2.81 -4.81
CA VAL A 102 -19.50 -2.75 -4.16
C VAL A 102 -18.36 -3.01 -5.16
N LEU A 103 -18.51 -3.98 -6.07
CA LEU A 103 -17.53 -4.23 -7.13
C LEU A 103 -17.36 -3.00 -8.04
N GLN A 104 -18.45 -2.42 -8.52
CA GLN A 104 -18.42 -1.24 -9.41
C GLN A 104 -17.82 0.00 -8.72
N GLN A 105 -18.18 0.25 -7.47
CA GLN A 105 -17.69 1.41 -6.71
C GLN A 105 -16.21 1.26 -6.31
N THR A 106 -15.75 0.03 -6.09
CA THR A 106 -14.33 -0.23 -5.73
C THR A 106 -13.42 -0.49 -6.93
N ALA A 107 -13.96 -0.72 -8.13
CA ALA A 107 -13.20 -0.92 -9.36
C ALA A 107 -12.04 0.08 -9.60
N PRO A 108 -12.21 1.42 -9.51
CA PRO A 108 -11.10 2.36 -9.74
C PRO A 108 -10.00 2.32 -8.67
N LEU A 109 -10.31 1.86 -7.44
CA LEU A 109 -9.29 1.64 -6.41
C LEU A 109 -8.53 0.33 -6.65
N ARG A 110 -9.22 -0.70 -7.16
CA ARG A 110 -8.60 -1.98 -7.56
C ARG A 110 -7.65 -1.80 -8.73
N GLU A 111 -8.05 -1.05 -9.75
CA GLU A 111 -7.21 -0.68 -10.89
C GLU A 111 -5.93 0.06 -10.43
N GLN A 112 -6.07 1.08 -9.58
CA GLN A 112 -4.90 1.80 -9.03
C GLN A 112 -4.00 0.92 -8.14
N ARG A 113 -4.58 0.00 -7.38
CA ARG A 113 -3.85 -0.99 -6.56
C ARG A 113 -3.07 -1.94 -7.45
N GLU A 114 -3.65 -2.41 -8.55
CA GLU A 114 -2.97 -3.30 -9.49
C GLU A 114 -1.88 -2.57 -10.27
N GLU A 115 -2.10 -1.33 -10.75
CA GLU A 115 -1.02 -0.51 -11.32
C GLU A 115 0.16 -0.33 -10.32
N ALA A 116 -0.13 -0.17 -9.03
CA ALA A 116 0.91 -0.04 -8.01
C ALA A 116 1.66 -1.38 -7.79
N ARG A 117 0.95 -2.51 -7.87
CA ARG A 117 1.53 -3.86 -7.85
C ARG A 117 2.40 -4.12 -9.07
N GLU A 118 1.92 -3.81 -10.28
CA GLU A 118 2.68 -3.93 -11.53
C GLU A 118 3.97 -3.09 -11.48
N ARG A 119 3.89 -1.83 -11.04
CA ARG A 119 5.09 -0.97 -10.86
C ARG A 119 6.08 -1.56 -9.84
N MET A 120 5.58 -2.12 -8.74
CA MET A 120 6.40 -2.79 -7.73
C MET A 120 7.10 -4.04 -8.32
N THR A 121 6.36 -4.89 -9.05
CA THR A 121 6.89 -6.07 -9.74
C THR A 121 7.91 -5.69 -10.82
N ALA A 122 7.63 -4.68 -11.64
CA ALA A 122 8.55 -4.18 -12.67
C ALA A 122 9.84 -3.61 -12.06
N ALA A 123 9.75 -2.88 -10.94
CA ALA A 123 10.92 -2.43 -10.20
C ALA A 123 11.76 -3.61 -9.66
N ARG A 124 11.12 -4.66 -9.13
CA ARG A 124 11.78 -5.89 -8.68
C ARG A 124 12.47 -6.63 -9.83
N GLN A 125 11.81 -6.80 -10.97
CA GLN A 125 12.38 -7.41 -12.18
C GLN A 125 13.57 -6.61 -12.74
N MET A 126 13.52 -5.28 -12.69
CA MET A 126 14.65 -4.45 -13.11
C MET A 126 15.85 -4.60 -12.14
N MET A 127 15.59 -4.76 -10.84
CA MET A 127 16.63 -5.04 -9.85
C MET A 127 17.25 -6.44 -10.03
N SER A 128 16.47 -7.49 -10.27
CA SER A 128 17.00 -8.84 -10.49
C SER A 128 17.85 -8.92 -11.76
N ARG A 129 17.42 -8.29 -12.86
CA ARG A 129 18.22 -8.17 -14.10
C ARG A 129 19.56 -7.47 -13.87
N LEU A 130 19.60 -6.41 -13.06
CA LEU A 130 20.84 -5.71 -12.73
C LEU A 130 21.75 -6.54 -11.81
N ALA A 131 21.19 -7.25 -10.83
CA ALA A 131 21.93 -8.16 -9.96
C ALA A 131 22.58 -9.31 -10.77
N GLY A 132 21.82 -9.97 -11.65
CA GLY A 132 22.35 -11.02 -12.54
C GLY A 132 23.46 -10.50 -13.46
N ARG A 133 23.30 -9.28 -14.00
CA ARG A 133 24.34 -8.64 -14.81
C ARG A 133 25.60 -8.28 -14.02
N GLU A 134 25.48 -7.86 -12.76
CA GLU A 134 26.65 -7.62 -11.90
C GLU A 134 27.36 -8.92 -11.51
N ALA A 135 26.61 -9.99 -11.22
CA ALA A 135 27.17 -11.30 -10.93
C ALA A 135 28.00 -11.84 -12.11
N TRP A 136 27.44 -11.80 -13.33
CA TRP A 136 28.13 -12.20 -14.57
C TRP A 136 29.40 -11.40 -14.85
N LEU A 137 29.43 -10.11 -14.48
CA LEU A 137 30.63 -9.27 -14.62
C LEU A 137 31.69 -9.52 -13.54
N ARG A 138 31.30 -10.04 -12.37
CA ARG A 138 32.21 -10.33 -11.25
C ARG A 138 32.87 -11.71 -11.40
N GLU A 139 32.12 -12.69 -11.88
CA GLU A 139 32.58 -14.04 -12.18
C GLU A 139 32.35 -14.33 -13.67
N PRO A 140 33.23 -13.86 -14.57
CA PRO A 140 33.23 -14.29 -15.96
C PRO A 140 33.66 -15.76 -16.00
N ASP A 141 32.67 -16.65 -15.97
CA ASP A 141 32.83 -18.10 -16.03
C ASP A 141 33.39 -18.51 -17.40
N LEU A 142 34.74 -18.50 -17.51
CA LEU A 142 35.47 -18.66 -18.77
C LEU A 142 35.21 -20.00 -19.46
N ASP A 143 34.74 -21.00 -18.72
CA ASP A 143 34.46 -22.36 -19.21
C ASP A 143 33.00 -22.57 -19.64
N ARG A 144 32.09 -21.60 -19.40
CA ARG A 144 30.68 -21.69 -19.74
C ARG A 144 30.37 -21.01 -21.08
N PRO A 145 30.07 -21.75 -22.16
CA PRO A 145 29.78 -21.14 -23.45
C PRO A 145 28.47 -20.31 -23.38
N PRO A 146 28.37 -19.18 -24.11
CA PRO A 146 27.20 -18.30 -24.12
C PRO A 146 26.07 -18.90 -25.00
N SER A 147 25.59 -20.09 -24.64
CA SER A 147 24.62 -20.85 -25.41
C SER A 147 23.23 -20.85 -24.75
N ALA A 148 22.40 -19.88 -25.15
CA ALA A 148 20.93 -19.89 -25.21
C ALA A 148 20.07 -20.23 -23.96
N GLU A 149 20.64 -20.74 -22.87
CA GLU A 149 19.92 -21.00 -21.61
C GLU A 149 19.80 -19.75 -20.73
N GLU A 150 20.37 -18.61 -21.12
CA GLU A 150 20.26 -17.32 -20.39
C GLU A 150 18.81 -16.86 -20.21
N ASP A 151 17.88 -17.23 -21.10
CA ASP A 151 16.44 -16.96 -20.95
C ASP A 151 15.75 -17.90 -19.93
N GLN A 152 16.33 -19.07 -19.62
CA GLN A 152 15.79 -20.02 -18.62
C GLN A 152 16.47 -19.88 -17.24
N ALA A 153 17.69 -19.36 -17.20
CA ALA A 153 18.39 -18.98 -15.96
C ALA A 153 17.84 -17.68 -15.33
N ALA A 154 16.92 -16.99 -16.02
CA ALA A 154 15.92 -16.11 -15.40
C ALA A 154 14.83 -16.90 -14.62
N GLN A 155 15.19 -18.09 -14.13
CA GLN A 155 14.48 -18.87 -13.12
C GLN A 155 13.91 -17.92 -12.06
N GLU A 156 12.64 -18.12 -11.71
CA GLU A 156 12.00 -17.38 -10.62
C GLU A 156 12.84 -17.57 -9.35
N ILE A 157 13.63 -16.55 -9.01
CA ILE A 157 14.31 -16.47 -7.71
C ILE A 157 13.20 -16.59 -6.68
N PRO A 158 13.18 -17.65 -5.84
CA PRO A 158 12.06 -17.96 -4.98
C PRO A 158 11.62 -16.73 -4.19
N ASP A 159 10.30 -16.48 -4.17
CA ASP A 159 9.77 -15.20 -3.67
C ASP A 159 10.16 -14.94 -2.20
N ASP A 160 10.43 -16.02 -1.47
CA ASP A 160 10.83 -16.13 -0.07
C ASP A 160 12.32 -15.86 0.24
N ASP A 161 13.21 -15.79 -0.76
CA ASP A 161 14.63 -15.44 -0.52
C ASP A 161 14.90 -13.98 -0.91
N PRO A 162 14.81 -13.03 0.04
CA PRO A 162 15.26 -11.67 -0.17
C PRO A 162 16.79 -11.66 -0.21
N ALA A 163 17.37 -12.00 -1.36
CA ALA A 163 18.79 -11.89 -1.70
C ALA A 163 19.36 -10.44 -1.65
N TRP A 164 18.60 -9.52 -1.04
CA TRP A 164 18.91 -8.12 -0.79
C TRP A 164 18.83 -7.84 0.70
N GLU A 165 19.96 -7.46 1.28
CA GLU A 165 20.19 -7.23 2.72
C GLU A 165 19.32 -6.12 3.34
N GLY A 166 18.04 -6.43 3.58
CA GLY A 166 17.10 -5.63 4.36
C GLY A 166 16.71 -4.27 3.77
N GLU A 167 15.65 -3.67 4.31
CA GLU A 167 15.28 -2.30 3.96
C GLU A 167 16.19 -1.29 4.68
N THR A 168 17.44 -1.13 4.22
CA THR A 168 18.37 -0.16 4.80
C THR A 168 17.74 1.24 4.87
N THR A 169 17.50 1.75 6.08
CA THR A 169 16.85 3.05 6.29
C THR A 169 17.77 4.16 5.84
N ALA A 170 17.52 4.71 4.66
CA ALA A 170 18.31 5.82 4.13
C ALA A 170 18.18 7.02 5.07
N LEU A 171 19.29 7.74 5.29
CA LEU A 171 19.25 9.01 6.02
C LEU A 171 18.21 9.93 5.37
N GLY A 172 17.20 10.39 6.11
CA GLY A 172 16.08 11.15 5.55
C GLY A 172 16.52 12.49 4.95
N LEU A 173 15.78 12.97 3.93
CA LEU A 173 16.04 14.26 3.27
C LEU A 173 16.30 15.44 4.24
N PRO A 174 15.50 15.68 5.32
CA PRO A 174 15.76 16.80 6.22
C PRO A 174 17.11 16.69 6.93
N TRP A 175 17.56 15.48 7.29
CA TRP A 175 18.88 15.26 7.90
C TRP A 175 20.01 15.47 6.90
N ARG A 176 19.85 15.05 5.64
CA ARG A 176 20.83 15.34 4.57
C ARG A 176 20.99 16.84 4.38
N VAL A 177 19.87 17.56 4.24
CA VAL A 177 19.88 19.03 4.10
C VAL A 177 20.51 19.70 5.32
N LEU A 178 20.13 19.30 6.54
CA LEU A 178 20.71 19.83 7.78
C LEU A 178 22.24 19.69 7.83
N ILE A 179 22.77 18.51 7.51
CA ILE A 179 24.22 18.26 7.55
C ILE A 179 24.94 19.05 6.44
N LEU A 180 24.39 19.07 5.22
CA LEU A 180 24.99 19.84 4.11
C LEU A 180 24.98 21.36 4.41
N THR A 181 23.88 21.90 4.94
CA THR A 181 23.81 23.30 5.41
C THR A 181 24.76 23.56 6.57
N GLY A 182 24.92 22.61 7.50
CA GLY A 182 25.91 22.69 8.59
C GLY A 182 27.36 22.74 8.08
N LEU A 183 27.71 21.94 7.08
CA LEU A 183 29.02 21.98 6.42
C LEU A 183 29.26 23.33 5.72
N VAL A 184 28.26 23.86 4.99
CA VAL A 184 28.35 25.18 4.36
C VAL A 184 28.55 26.28 5.42
N ALA A 185 27.80 26.22 6.52
CA ALA A 185 27.91 27.18 7.63
C ALA A 185 29.28 27.12 8.33
N ALA A 186 29.85 25.91 8.50
CA ALA A 186 31.17 25.73 9.09
C ALA A 186 32.31 26.24 8.19
N LEU A 187 32.19 26.07 6.86
CA LEU A 187 33.20 26.52 5.90
C LEU A 187 33.12 28.03 5.59
N SER A 188 31.93 28.63 5.59
CA SER A 188 31.71 30.02 5.17
C SER A 188 32.62 31.06 5.87
N PRO A 189 32.88 30.99 7.19
CA PRO A 189 33.81 31.92 7.85
C PRO A 189 35.25 31.80 7.36
N VAL A 190 35.72 30.60 7.02
CA VAL A 190 37.08 30.39 6.49
C VAL A 190 37.21 31.07 5.14
N HIS A 191 36.25 30.84 4.23
CA HIS A 191 36.23 31.52 2.93
C HIS A 191 36.06 33.04 3.06
N TYR A 192 35.24 33.51 4.00
CA TYR A 192 35.09 34.94 4.27
C TYR A 192 36.42 35.60 4.65
N LEU A 193 37.20 35.01 5.56
CA LEU A 193 38.52 35.54 5.95
C LEU A 193 39.50 35.61 4.76
N VAL A 194 39.50 34.59 3.90
CA VAL A 194 40.33 34.57 2.68
C VAL A 194 39.91 35.67 1.71
N PHE A 195 38.62 35.76 1.37
CA PHE A 195 38.14 36.80 0.46
C PHE A 195 38.25 38.20 1.06
N GLN A 196 38.11 38.35 2.38
CA GLN A 196 38.30 39.62 3.07
C GLN A 196 39.72 40.14 2.88
N HIS A 197 40.74 39.29 2.98
CA HIS A 197 42.13 39.68 2.79
C HIS A 197 42.42 40.21 1.37
N PHE A 198 41.89 39.56 0.32
CA PHE A 198 42.15 39.96 -1.06
C PHE A 198 41.22 41.06 -1.60
N LEU A 199 40.00 41.19 -1.05
CA LEU A 199 38.95 42.05 -1.61
C LEU A 199 38.56 43.21 -0.68
N SER A 200 39.22 43.36 0.48
CA SER A 200 39.10 44.53 1.34
C SER A 200 39.44 45.80 0.56
N GLY A 201 38.51 46.75 0.50
CA GLY A 201 38.64 47.99 -0.26
C GLY A 201 38.10 47.93 -1.69
N THR A 202 37.88 46.73 -2.26
CA THR A 202 37.25 46.56 -3.58
C THR A 202 35.76 46.24 -3.47
N LEU A 203 35.37 45.43 -2.48
CA LEU A 203 33.98 45.00 -2.27
C LEU A 203 33.45 45.37 -0.90
N ALA A 204 32.15 45.66 -0.83
CA ALA A 204 31.45 45.81 0.43
C ALA A 204 31.40 44.47 1.21
N PRO A 205 31.38 44.47 2.56
CA PRO A 205 31.44 43.24 3.36
C PRO A 205 30.36 42.20 3.01
N ALA A 206 29.17 42.63 2.59
CA ALA A 206 28.10 41.74 2.14
C ALA A 206 28.47 40.96 0.86
N GLY A 207 29.20 41.56 -0.08
CA GLY A 207 29.68 40.88 -1.29
C GLY A 207 30.75 39.85 -0.98
N ILE A 208 31.62 40.15 0.00
CA ILE A 208 32.66 39.22 0.49
C ILE A 208 32.01 38.00 1.16
N TRP A 209 30.97 38.21 1.98
CA TRP A 209 30.14 37.13 2.53
C TRP A 209 29.43 36.31 1.46
N ALA A 210 28.85 36.95 0.44
CA ALA A 210 28.18 36.25 -0.65
C ALA A 210 29.14 35.34 -1.44
N LEU A 211 30.38 35.80 -1.70
CA LEU A 211 31.44 34.98 -2.31
C LEU A 211 31.90 33.84 -1.39
N GLY A 212 32.06 34.12 -0.09
CA GLY A 212 32.43 33.12 0.91
C GLY A 212 31.42 31.97 1.01
N VAL A 213 30.13 32.31 1.12
CA VAL A 213 29.03 31.33 1.13
C VAL A 213 28.92 30.59 -0.20
N SER A 214 29.06 31.27 -1.35
CA SER A 214 29.00 30.62 -2.66
C SER A 214 30.14 29.62 -2.86
N SER A 215 31.36 29.94 -2.39
CA SER A 215 32.50 29.03 -2.41
C SER A 215 32.27 27.83 -1.48
N ALA A 216 31.74 28.05 -0.27
CA ALA A 216 31.36 26.99 0.67
C ALA A 216 30.30 26.04 0.07
N VAL A 217 29.27 26.60 -0.58
CA VAL A 217 28.23 25.82 -1.28
C VAL A 217 28.84 24.99 -2.39
N LEU A 218 29.71 25.55 -3.24
CA LEU A 218 30.39 24.80 -4.29
C LEU A 218 31.26 23.67 -3.72
N MET A 219 31.98 23.94 -2.63
CA MET A 219 32.84 22.97 -1.93
C MET A 219 32.06 21.80 -1.34
N VAL A 220 30.83 22.02 -0.87
CA VAL A 220 29.97 20.97 -0.33
C VAL A 220 29.19 20.25 -1.44
N VAL A 221 28.61 20.99 -2.39
CA VAL A 221 27.74 20.43 -3.44
C VAL A 221 28.51 19.67 -4.50
N GLY A 222 29.75 20.07 -4.85
CA GLY A 222 30.56 19.38 -5.86
C GLY A 222 30.75 17.88 -5.58
N PRO A 223 31.28 17.48 -4.41
CA PRO A 223 31.42 16.07 -4.03
C PRO A 223 30.07 15.36 -3.88
N HIS A 224 29.04 16.06 -3.41
CA HIS A 224 27.69 15.50 -3.33
C HIS A 224 27.15 15.09 -4.71
N VAL A 225 27.27 15.98 -5.70
CA VAL A 225 26.84 15.73 -7.08
C VAL A 225 27.70 14.66 -7.74
N ALA A 226 29.02 14.66 -7.53
CA ALA A 226 29.90 13.59 -8.03
C ALA A 226 29.48 12.21 -7.50
N ALA A 227 29.16 12.10 -6.20
CA ALA A 227 28.63 10.87 -5.61
C ALA A 227 27.26 10.47 -6.19
N LEU A 228 26.35 11.43 -6.40
CA LEU A 228 25.06 11.17 -7.03
C LEU A 228 25.21 10.67 -8.46
N MET A 229 26.16 11.21 -9.25
CA MET A 229 26.45 10.76 -10.61
C MET A 229 27.04 9.34 -10.64
N LEU A 230 27.96 9.02 -9.72
CA LEU A 230 28.50 7.66 -9.57
C LEU A 230 27.43 6.65 -9.15
N ARG A 231 26.48 7.04 -8.29
CA ARG A 231 25.40 6.16 -7.83
C ARG A 231 24.26 6.04 -8.84
N SER A 232 24.02 7.04 -9.70
CA SER A 232 22.96 6.99 -10.72
C SER A 232 23.35 6.24 -11.99
N GLY A 233 24.62 6.28 -12.41
CA GLY A 233 25.09 5.60 -13.63
C GLY A 233 24.81 4.09 -13.66
N ARG A 234 24.94 3.43 -12.50
CA ARG A 234 24.67 2.00 -12.32
C ARG A 234 23.21 1.60 -12.52
N ALA A 235 22.27 2.53 -12.40
CA ALA A 235 20.84 2.25 -12.50
C ALA A 235 20.29 2.38 -13.93
N THR A 236 20.71 3.40 -14.67
CA THR A 236 20.17 3.71 -16.00
C THR A 236 20.88 2.98 -17.14
N GLY A 237 21.96 2.25 -16.86
CA GLY A 237 22.81 1.64 -17.88
C GLY A 237 23.66 2.65 -18.69
N SER A 238 23.53 3.95 -18.41
CA SER A 238 24.37 5.02 -18.98
C SER A 238 25.73 5.14 -18.27
N ASP A 239 26.17 4.08 -17.60
CA ASP A 239 27.29 4.06 -16.66
C ASP A 239 28.62 4.51 -17.31
N ARG A 240 28.78 4.19 -18.61
CA ARG A 240 29.98 4.51 -19.41
C ARG A 240 30.28 6.01 -19.53
N THR A 241 29.29 6.90 -19.40
CA THR A 241 29.50 8.36 -19.56
C THR A 241 29.49 9.14 -18.25
N LEU A 242 28.78 8.65 -17.23
CA LEU A 242 28.66 9.35 -15.93
C LEU A 242 29.86 9.12 -15.02
N VAL A 243 30.47 7.93 -15.04
CA VAL A 243 31.69 7.64 -14.27
C VAL A 243 32.86 8.57 -14.62
N PRO A 244 33.28 8.75 -15.89
CA PRO A 244 34.38 9.66 -16.21
C PRO A 244 34.04 11.12 -15.88
N ALA A 245 32.79 11.56 -16.06
CA ALA A 245 32.36 12.91 -15.68
C ALA A 245 32.47 13.14 -14.16
N ALA A 246 32.08 12.17 -13.34
CA ALA A 246 32.21 12.25 -11.89
C ALA A 246 33.66 12.21 -11.42
N VAL A 247 34.54 11.43 -12.07
CA VAL A 247 35.99 11.42 -11.80
C VAL A 247 36.62 12.78 -12.14
N VAL A 248 36.31 13.34 -13.31
CA VAL A 248 36.79 14.68 -13.70
C VAL A 248 36.31 15.76 -12.72
N LEU A 249 35.04 15.72 -12.31
CA LEU A 249 34.48 16.64 -11.32
C LEU A 249 35.17 16.50 -9.95
N GLY A 250 35.42 15.26 -9.50
CA GLY A 250 36.12 14.98 -8.25
C GLY A 250 37.58 15.47 -8.25
N LEU A 251 38.30 15.27 -9.36
CA LEU A 251 39.67 15.76 -9.53
C LEU A 251 39.73 17.29 -9.59
N ALA A 252 38.83 17.93 -10.34
CA ALA A 252 38.72 19.39 -10.40
C ALA A 252 38.40 19.98 -9.02
N TRP A 253 37.48 19.37 -8.28
CA TRP A 253 37.14 19.78 -6.92
C TRP A 253 38.31 19.61 -5.95
N ALA A 254 39.00 18.46 -5.95
CA ALA A 254 40.15 18.22 -5.08
C ALA A 254 41.30 19.20 -5.36
N THR A 255 41.54 19.51 -6.64
CA THR A 255 42.51 20.53 -7.06
C THR A 255 42.13 21.92 -6.52
N MET A 256 40.84 22.29 -6.59
CA MET A 256 40.34 23.55 -6.04
C MET A 256 40.47 23.60 -4.51
N ALA A 257 40.21 22.50 -3.80
CA ALA A 257 40.36 22.41 -2.35
C ALA A 257 41.83 22.59 -1.91
N VAL A 258 42.78 21.97 -2.62
CA VAL A 258 44.22 22.16 -2.38
C VAL A 258 44.64 23.61 -2.66
N PHE A 259 44.26 24.17 -3.82
CA PHE A 259 44.57 25.56 -4.17
C PHE A 259 44.04 26.54 -3.12
N LEU A 260 42.79 26.36 -2.69
CA LEU A 260 42.15 27.24 -1.73
C LEU A 260 42.75 27.11 -0.31
N GLY A 261 43.20 25.92 0.09
CA GLY A 261 43.95 25.72 1.33
C GLY A 261 45.34 26.37 1.32
N LEU A 262 46.05 26.33 0.18
CA LEU A 262 47.31 27.06 -0.01
C LEU A 262 47.09 28.58 0.09
N VAL A 263 46.07 29.11 -0.59
CA VAL A 263 45.69 30.52 -0.53
C VAL A 263 45.28 30.93 0.89
N ALA A 264 44.49 30.11 1.58
CA ALA A 264 44.08 30.38 2.96
C ALA A 264 45.26 30.44 3.94
N ALA A 265 46.20 29.50 3.82
CA ALA A 265 47.39 29.52 4.66
C ALA A 265 48.33 30.70 4.33
N ALA A 266 48.42 31.11 3.06
CA ALA A 266 49.16 32.30 2.66
C ALA A 266 48.55 33.58 3.26
N VAL A 267 47.22 33.71 3.28
CA VAL A 267 46.51 34.83 3.92
C VAL A 267 46.81 34.89 5.43
N VAL A 268 46.68 33.77 6.12
CA VAL A 268 46.86 33.72 7.59
C VAL A 268 48.34 33.81 7.99
N SER A 269 49.27 33.35 7.14
CA SER A 269 50.70 33.45 7.42
C SER A 269 51.20 34.89 7.51
N VAL A 270 50.53 35.86 6.87
CA VAL A 270 50.84 37.29 7.02
C VAL A 270 50.77 37.76 8.48
N ASP A 271 49.91 37.15 9.31
CA ASP A 271 49.73 37.50 10.72
C ASP A 271 50.66 36.67 11.64
N HIS A 272 51.96 36.62 11.29
CA HIS A 272 53.01 35.80 11.93
C HIS A 272 53.02 35.88 13.46
N VAL A 273 52.72 37.05 14.03
CA VAL A 273 52.72 37.28 15.50
C VAL A 273 51.65 36.44 16.20
N ARG A 274 50.49 36.24 15.58
CA ARG A 274 49.40 35.41 16.15
C ARG A 274 49.69 33.92 16.01
N LEU A 275 50.28 33.50 14.88
CA LEU A 275 50.67 32.11 14.65
C LEU A 275 51.79 31.66 15.61
N ALA A 276 52.76 32.53 15.87
CA ALA A 276 53.84 32.27 16.82
C ALA A 276 53.33 32.04 18.26
N ALA A 277 52.21 32.67 18.65
CA ALA A 277 51.58 32.44 19.96
C ALA A 277 50.83 31.08 20.07
N LEU A 278 50.73 30.32 18.98
CA LEU A 278 50.03 29.04 18.88
C LEU A 278 50.95 27.86 18.50
N ASP A 279 52.25 28.11 18.26
CA ASP A 279 53.22 27.15 17.69
C ASP A 279 52.77 26.51 16.34
N ILE A 280 51.83 27.14 15.63
CA ILE A 280 51.33 26.65 14.34
C ILE A 280 52.21 27.19 13.21
N THR A 281 52.97 26.30 12.57
CA THR A 281 53.68 26.61 11.33
C THR A 281 52.71 26.81 10.17
N GLY A 282 53.10 27.63 9.17
CA GLY A 282 52.28 27.84 7.98
C GLY A 282 51.97 26.55 7.21
N THR A 283 52.88 25.58 7.21
CA THR A 283 52.66 24.25 6.61
C THR A 283 51.64 23.42 7.39
N THR A 284 51.69 23.43 8.73
CA THR A 284 50.65 22.81 9.57
C THR A 284 49.28 23.40 9.25
N LEU A 285 49.19 24.72 9.06
CA LEU A 285 47.92 25.37 8.70
C LEU A 285 47.42 24.98 7.30
N VAL A 286 48.28 24.92 6.28
CA VAL A 286 47.92 24.37 4.95
C VAL A 286 47.30 22.98 5.12
N VAL A 287 48.00 22.10 5.83
CA VAL A 287 47.57 20.70 6.02
C VAL A 287 46.24 20.64 6.76
N MET A 288 46.03 21.44 7.81
CA MET A 288 44.75 21.48 8.53
C MET A 288 43.59 22.00 7.67
N VAL A 289 43.78 23.07 6.90
CA VAL A 289 42.72 23.63 6.04
C VAL A 289 42.39 22.68 4.89
N VAL A 290 43.41 22.14 4.20
CA VAL A 290 43.22 21.16 3.12
C VAL A 290 42.56 19.89 3.66
N ALA A 291 43.02 19.34 4.79
CA ALA A 291 42.39 18.18 5.42
C ALA A 291 40.94 18.46 5.84
N GLY A 292 40.64 19.64 6.39
CA GLY A 292 39.27 20.05 6.73
C GLY A 292 38.35 20.11 5.50
N LEU A 293 38.81 20.69 4.39
CA LEU A 293 38.09 20.71 3.12
C LEU A 293 37.90 19.29 2.55
N LEU A 294 38.93 18.44 2.60
CA LEU A 294 38.86 17.04 2.16
C LEU A 294 37.89 16.22 3.00
N VAL A 295 37.89 16.36 4.33
CA VAL A 295 36.95 15.68 5.23
C VAL A 295 35.52 16.18 5.01
N GLY A 296 35.30 17.50 4.90
CA GLY A 296 33.98 18.05 4.62
C GLY A 296 33.41 17.59 3.27
N GLY A 297 34.26 17.56 2.24
CA GLY A 297 33.90 17.00 0.93
C GLY A 297 33.66 15.49 0.96
N ALA A 298 34.47 14.73 1.69
CA ALA A 298 34.29 13.29 1.85
C ALA A 298 32.98 12.94 2.59
N VAL A 299 32.62 13.70 3.63
CA VAL A 299 31.31 13.56 4.31
C VAL A 299 30.17 13.88 3.33
N SER A 300 30.29 14.96 2.55
CA SER A 300 29.27 15.33 1.55
C SER A 300 29.11 14.29 0.44
N PHE A 301 30.24 13.72 -0.03
CA PHE A 301 30.31 12.61 -0.98
C PHE A 301 29.67 11.34 -0.40
N MET A 302 29.98 10.97 0.85
CA MET A 302 29.35 9.84 1.54
C MET A 302 27.84 10.03 1.71
N ILE A 303 27.36 11.25 1.98
CA ILE A 303 25.92 11.56 2.03
C ILE A 303 25.26 11.40 0.65
N GLY A 304 25.95 11.75 -0.44
CA GLY A 304 25.50 11.50 -1.81
C GLY A 304 25.48 10.00 -2.15
N LEU A 305 26.52 9.27 -1.73
CA LEU A 305 26.59 7.82 -1.88
C LEU A 305 25.56 7.09 -1.02
N ALA A 306 25.07 7.63 0.08
CA ALA A 306 24.13 6.96 0.99
C ALA A 306 22.66 6.89 0.50
N ARG A 307 22.33 7.22 -0.77
CA ARG A 307 20.95 7.53 -1.19
C ARG A 307 19.87 6.45 -0.94
N ARG A 308 20.18 5.15 -1.05
CA ARG A 308 19.40 4.05 -1.70
C ARG A 308 19.57 4.00 -3.22
N HIS A 309 19.36 2.82 -3.82
CA HIS A 309 19.36 2.64 -5.27
C HIS A 309 18.03 3.18 -5.84
N PRO A 310 17.97 3.84 -7.00
CA PRO A 310 16.72 4.43 -7.49
C PRO A 310 15.61 3.39 -7.73
N PHE A 311 15.93 2.13 -8.07
CA PHE A 311 14.90 1.07 -8.11
C PHE A 311 14.46 0.58 -6.73
N GLN A 312 15.32 0.63 -5.70
CA GLN A 312 14.90 0.38 -4.31
C GLN A 312 14.00 1.51 -3.80
N GLU A 313 14.28 2.75 -4.20
CA GLU A 313 13.45 3.92 -3.90
C GLU A 313 12.10 3.82 -4.61
N ALA A 314 12.08 3.51 -5.91
CA ALA A 314 10.85 3.29 -6.67
C ALA A 314 10.04 2.08 -6.20
N TYR A 315 10.70 0.98 -5.79
CA TYR A 315 10.05 -0.19 -5.19
C TYR A 315 9.43 0.18 -3.83
N ALA A 316 10.17 0.85 -2.94
CA ALA A 316 9.66 1.27 -1.64
C ALA A 316 8.53 2.30 -1.74
N GLU A 317 8.58 3.21 -2.72
CA GLU A 317 7.49 4.14 -3.03
C GLU A 317 6.26 3.40 -3.57
N SER A 318 6.44 2.50 -4.54
CA SER A 318 5.35 1.69 -5.11
C SER A 318 4.69 0.79 -4.07
N ARG A 319 5.49 0.19 -3.18
CA ARG A 319 5.02 -0.62 -2.06
C ARG A 319 4.21 0.20 -1.05
N ARG A 320 4.70 1.36 -0.61
CA ARG A 320 3.94 2.26 0.28
C ARG A 320 2.63 2.70 -0.34
N ARG A 321 2.64 3.02 -1.64
CA ARG A 321 1.44 3.39 -2.39
C ARG A 321 0.46 2.22 -2.54
N PHE A 322 0.96 1.00 -2.73
CA PHE A 322 0.15 -0.21 -2.71
C PHE A 322 -0.49 -0.43 -1.33
N GLU A 323 0.28 -0.36 -0.24
CA GLU A 323 -0.21 -0.47 1.15
C GLU A 323 -1.25 0.61 1.48
N GLU A 324 -1.05 1.84 1.03
CA GLU A 324 -2.00 2.97 1.18
C GLU A 324 -3.30 2.75 0.39
N LEU A 325 -3.21 2.25 -0.85
CA LEU A 325 -4.37 1.93 -1.69
C LEU A 325 -5.13 0.69 -1.20
N ASP A 326 -4.42 -0.31 -0.68
CA ASP A 326 -5.00 -1.51 -0.08
C ASP A 326 -5.79 -1.16 1.19
N ALA A 327 -5.19 -0.40 2.10
CA ALA A 327 -5.87 0.11 3.30
C ALA A 327 -7.09 0.98 2.97
N ARG A 328 -7.01 1.82 1.93
CA ARG A 328 -8.18 2.59 1.44
C ARG A 328 -9.25 1.69 0.85
N LEU A 329 -8.87 0.71 0.02
CA LEU A 329 -9.80 -0.25 -0.59
C LEU A 329 -10.54 -1.04 0.49
N GLN A 330 -9.84 -1.55 1.50
CA GLN A 330 -10.43 -2.23 2.66
C GLN A 330 -11.40 -1.30 3.41
N ALA A 331 -10.99 -0.08 3.73
CA ALA A 331 -11.85 0.90 4.41
C ALA A 331 -13.10 1.25 3.60
N THR A 332 -12.99 1.38 2.27
CA THR A 332 -14.14 1.59 1.39
C THR A 332 -15.07 0.37 1.35
N ILE A 333 -14.54 -0.85 1.25
CA ILE A 333 -15.35 -2.08 1.29
C ILE A 333 -16.12 -2.17 2.62
N LEU A 334 -15.45 -1.96 3.75
CA LEU A 334 -16.06 -1.98 5.09
C LEU A 334 -17.12 -0.88 5.28
N HIS A 335 -16.92 0.29 4.68
CA HIS A 335 -17.90 1.37 4.72
C HIS A 335 -19.14 1.07 3.86
N LEU A 336 -18.94 0.52 2.66
CA LEU A 336 -20.03 0.17 1.75
C LEU A 336 -20.80 -1.05 2.23
N ASP A 337 -20.14 -2.04 2.83
CA ASP A 337 -20.78 -3.23 3.37
C ASP A 337 -20.06 -3.76 4.62
N PRO A 338 -20.49 -3.40 5.83
CA PRO A 338 -19.77 -3.77 7.06
C PRO A 338 -19.75 -5.29 7.29
N GLY A 339 -20.81 -6.02 6.91
CA GLY A 339 -20.84 -7.49 6.99
C GLY A 339 -20.04 -8.19 5.88
N PHE A 340 -19.21 -7.45 5.12
CA PHE A 340 -18.12 -8.04 4.33
C PHE A 340 -16.93 -8.40 5.25
N ALA A 341 -16.84 -7.80 6.44
CA ALA A 341 -15.83 -8.12 7.47
C ALA A 341 -16.01 -9.52 8.05
N ASP A 342 -17.26 -9.94 8.28
CA ASP A 342 -17.61 -11.20 8.98
C ASP A 342 -17.13 -12.46 8.24
N PHE A 343 -16.72 -12.33 6.97
CA PHE A 343 -16.18 -13.42 6.19
C PHE A 343 -14.69 -13.70 6.44
N ASP A 344 -13.96 -12.80 7.12
CA ASP A 344 -12.56 -12.87 7.62
C ASP A 344 -11.46 -13.36 6.64
N VAL A 345 -11.83 -13.72 5.42
CA VAL A 345 -10.92 -14.10 4.33
C VAL A 345 -10.53 -12.81 3.60
N VAL A 346 -9.45 -12.19 4.09
CA VAL A 346 -8.63 -11.17 3.41
C VAL A 346 -8.64 -11.44 1.91
N VAL A 347 -9.33 -10.60 1.13
CA VAL A 347 -9.70 -10.86 -0.27
C VAL A 347 -8.50 -11.38 -1.07
N PRO A 348 -8.38 -12.70 -1.26
CA PRO A 348 -7.35 -13.26 -2.09
C PRO A 348 -7.78 -13.06 -3.54
N ASP A 349 -6.87 -13.30 -4.47
CA ASP A 349 -7.19 -13.31 -5.90
C ASP A 349 -8.02 -14.55 -6.33
N THR A 350 -8.77 -15.13 -5.39
CA THR A 350 -9.61 -16.33 -5.55
C THR A 350 -10.91 -15.99 -6.26
N GLY A 351 -10.78 -15.76 -7.57
CA GLY A 351 -11.83 -15.64 -8.58
C GLY A 351 -13.25 -16.01 -8.17
N GLY A 352 -13.98 -15.04 -7.59
CA GLY A 352 -15.44 -15.06 -7.51
C GLY A 352 -16.13 -15.87 -6.40
N ARG A 353 -15.40 -16.62 -5.56
CA ARG A 353 -16.06 -17.57 -4.60
C ARG A 353 -16.76 -16.95 -3.38
N GLN A 354 -16.47 -15.69 -3.04
CA GLN A 354 -17.05 -15.05 -1.85
C GLN A 354 -18.58 -14.83 -1.90
N PRO A 355 -19.19 -14.27 -2.98
CA PRO A 355 -20.65 -14.11 -3.06
C PRO A 355 -21.42 -15.43 -2.98
N GLU A 356 -20.84 -16.54 -3.45
CA GLU A 356 -21.48 -17.86 -3.49
C GLU A 356 -21.83 -18.33 -2.07
N THR A 357 -20.89 -18.23 -1.12
CA THR A 357 -21.10 -18.63 0.28
C THR A 357 -22.20 -17.82 1.00
N LEU A 358 -22.32 -16.51 0.73
CA LEU A 358 -23.40 -15.68 1.28
C LEU A 358 -24.76 -16.07 0.68
N ILE A 359 -24.81 -16.33 -0.63
CA ILE A 359 -26.04 -16.76 -1.31
C ILE A 359 -26.51 -18.11 -0.74
N GLU A 360 -25.61 -19.09 -0.62
CA GLU A 360 -25.90 -20.39 -0.01
C GLU A 360 -26.42 -20.25 1.43
N ALA A 361 -25.82 -19.37 2.24
CA ALA A 361 -26.27 -19.10 3.61
C ALA A 361 -27.68 -18.48 3.67
N ILE A 362 -28.00 -17.56 2.76
CA ILE A 362 -29.35 -16.98 2.63
C ILE A 362 -30.36 -18.06 2.22
N GLU A 363 -30.06 -18.84 1.19
CA GLU A 363 -30.94 -19.92 0.72
C GLU A 363 -31.16 -20.98 1.81
N ALA A 364 -30.12 -21.35 2.55
CA ALA A 364 -30.22 -22.26 3.69
C ALA A 364 -31.08 -21.68 4.83
N ALA A 365 -30.97 -20.39 5.13
CA ALA A 365 -31.75 -19.72 6.17
C ALA A 365 -33.25 -19.69 5.83
N TYR A 366 -33.62 -19.32 4.60
CA TYR A 366 -35.02 -19.33 4.16
C TYR A 366 -35.59 -20.75 4.06
N ARG A 367 -34.78 -21.73 3.63
CA ARG A 367 -35.20 -23.15 3.62
C ARG A 367 -35.41 -23.69 5.05
N ALA A 368 -34.56 -23.31 6.00
CA ALA A 368 -34.73 -23.67 7.41
C ALA A 368 -35.99 -23.02 8.03
N ALA A 369 -36.32 -21.79 7.63
CA ALA A 369 -37.57 -21.13 8.02
C ALA A 369 -38.80 -21.85 7.41
N GLU A 370 -38.75 -22.25 6.14
CA GLU A 370 -39.79 -23.07 5.50
C GLU A 370 -40.01 -24.40 6.23
N TYR A 371 -38.93 -25.13 6.58
CA TYR A 371 -39.03 -26.33 7.42
C TYR A 371 -39.69 -26.04 8.79
N ALA A 372 -39.32 -24.94 9.45
CA ALA A 372 -39.86 -24.57 10.76
C ALA A 372 -41.35 -24.15 10.73
N TYR A 373 -41.81 -23.56 9.62
CA TYR A 373 -43.24 -23.30 9.38
C TYR A 373 -44.03 -24.62 9.33
N PHE A 374 -43.57 -25.57 8.50
CA PHE A 374 -44.25 -26.84 8.31
C PHE A 374 -44.21 -27.75 9.56
N ASP A 375 -43.10 -27.76 10.30
CA ASP A 375 -42.95 -28.43 11.61
C ASP A 375 -43.94 -27.88 12.65
N ALA A 376 -44.07 -26.56 12.75
CA ALA A 376 -45.02 -25.93 13.66
C ALA A 376 -46.48 -26.20 13.26
N LEU A 377 -46.76 -26.20 11.96
CA LEU A 377 -48.08 -26.43 11.37
C LEU A 377 -48.54 -27.88 11.60
N SER A 378 -47.69 -28.88 11.37
CA SER A 378 -48.01 -30.30 11.61
C SER A 378 -48.18 -30.59 13.11
N ALA A 379 -47.25 -30.12 13.95
CA ALA A 379 -47.29 -30.32 15.40
C ALA A 379 -48.53 -29.69 16.06
N THR A 380 -49.02 -28.56 15.54
CA THR A 380 -50.23 -27.88 16.05
C THR A 380 -51.52 -28.50 15.51
N THR A 381 -51.50 -29.05 14.29
CA THR A 381 -52.69 -29.66 13.66
C THR A 381 -52.98 -31.07 14.21
N GLY A 382 -51.94 -31.86 14.49
CA GLY A 382 -52.08 -33.19 15.10
C GLY A 382 -52.64 -34.28 14.18
N ASP A 383 -52.80 -34.01 12.88
CA ASP A 383 -53.29 -34.97 11.89
C ASP A 383 -52.13 -35.75 11.24
N PRO A 384 -52.11 -37.09 11.31
CA PRO A 384 -51.05 -37.91 10.68
C PRO A 384 -51.08 -37.84 9.15
N THR A 385 -52.24 -37.67 8.51
CA THR A 385 -52.37 -37.58 7.05
C THR A 385 -51.79 -36.27 6.52
N PHE A 386 -52.02 -35.17 7.25
CA PHE A 386 -51.39 -33.87 6.98
C PHE A 386 -49.86 -33.95 7.12
N THR A 387 -49.38 -34.67 8.15
CA THR A 387 -47.94 -34.86 8.38
C THR A 387 -47.27 -35.62 7.22
N GLU A 388 -47.89 -36.69 6.70
CA GLU A 388 -47.38 -37.41 5.53
C GLU A 388 -47.36 -36.55 4.25
N ALA A 389 -48.39 -35.71 4.04
CA ALA A 389 -48.43 -34.77 2.92
C ALA A 389 -47.30 -33.72 3.00
N VAL A 390 -47.00 -33.22 4.20
CA VAL A 390 -45.89 -32.30 4.48
C VAL A 390 -44.54 -32.96 4.22
N GLU A 391 -44.30 -34.19 4.73
CA GLU A 391 -43.05 -34.91 4.49
C GLU A 391 -42.80 -35.14 2.99
N HIS A 392 -43.83 -35.54 2.25
CA HIS A 392 -43.77 -35.72 0.80
C HIS A 392 -43.45 -34.40 0.06
N ARG A 393 -44.07 -33.28 0.48
CA ARG A 393 -43.84 -31.96 -0.13
C ARG A 393 -42.44 -31.42 0.12
N LEU A 394 -41.85 -31.73 1.29
CA LEU A 394 -40.50 -31.33 1.68
C LEU A 394 -39.40 -32.14 0.99
N GLY A 395 -39.75 -33.18 0.21
CA GLY A 395 -38.79 -34.05 -0.47
C GLY A 395 -37.90 -34.85 0.48
N LEU A 396 -38.29 -34.95 1.76
CA LEU A 396 -37.53 -35.71 2.75
C LEU A 396 -37.65 -37.20 2.40
N PRO A 397 -36.54 -37.94 2.24
CA PRO A 397 -36.61 -39.36 1.98
C PRO A 397 -37.29 -40.05 3.16
N ARG A 398 -38.40 -40.74 2.90
CA ARG A 398 -39.22 -41.46 3.89
C ARG A 398 -38.30 -42.18 4.85
N ARG A 399 -38.32 -41.80 6.14
CA ARG A 399 -37.56 -42.52 7.18
C ARG A 399 -38.14 -43.94 7.22
N ALA A 400 -37.44 -44.88 6.59
CA ALA A 400 -37.81 -46.28 6.63
C ALA A 400 -37.93 -46.67 8.11
N ALA A 401 -39.12 -47.09 8.52
CA ALA A 401 -39.39 -47.40 9.92
C ALA A 401 -38.43 -48.52 10.35
N ALA A 402 -37.46 -48.15 11.19
CA ALA A 402 -36.56 -49.10 11.83
C ALA A 402 -37.38 -49.84 12.89
N GLY A 403 -37.91 -51.00 12.48
CA GLY A 403 -38.56 -51.98 13.37
C GLY A 403 -37.57 -52.84 14.11
#